data_AF-A0A9N7B084-F1
#
_entry.id   AF-A0A9N7B084-F1
#
_cell.length_a   1.000
_cell.length_b   1.000
_cell.length_c   1.000
_cell.angle_alpha   90.00
_cell.angle_beta   90.00
_cell.angle_gamma   90.00
#
_symmetry.space_group_name_H-M   'P 1'
#
loop_
_entity.id
_entity.type
_entity.pdbx_description
1 polymer ?
#
loop_
_entity_poly.entity_id
_entity_poly.type
_entity_poly.pdbx_seq_one_letter_code
_entity_poly.pdbx_strand_id
1 'polypeptide(L)'
;MPNEYKDINFENSIKAVSRKIQKDKDLIENEAQTRQNLIDPFLDAMGYDHTDISIVKVEEKADILKDGLKRVDYVIYPTKKDEEPTILIEAKYHNSREKLENHLKQLKPYFENIRSQAKRVEFGILTDGIEYRFYTDLDKDNLLDNEPFMVVNLEKLTSKDFEYLKKFSRNSLNVEEARSFALEKKYTDKFSAYLKKETKNPSVDLLDFFKAKIGFKKTYSDKIFNDIIKNIFSMFFDEKKSDVLVNSKKSDIEDDTDSGIKDNNIKTENLKKFEKLNSDMKAIYKELEDFIFVLNFNEIEKVETQCYTGFKVQGGYFVDFSFRPGVNKINITITVALDQIILKEGFTRYIKNIGKWGRGDVQILCTSDSQVEEIKYLIKLSYNNIISKMKKIH
;
A
#
# COMPACT_ATOMS: atom_id res chain seq x y z
N MET A 1 -3.94 29.89 0.59
CA MET A 1 -3.14 29.16 -0.42
C MET A 1 -3.65 27.72 -0.49
N PRO A 2 -3.76 27.11 -1.67
CA PRO A 2 -4.39 25.79 -1.82
C PRO A 2 -3.57 24.73 -1.08
N ASN A 3 -4.25 23.74 -0.47
CA ASN A 3 -3.62 22.69 0.35
C ASN A 3 -2.52 21.91 -0.41
N GLU A 4 -2.69 21.67 -1.71
CA GLU A 4 -1.70 20.97 -2.54
C GLU A 4 -0.31 21.62 -2.53
N TYR A 5 -0.21 22.95 -2.52
CA TYR A 5 1.08 23.65 -2.46
C TYR A 5 1.77 23.49 -1.09
N LYS A 6 1.01 23.39 0.00
CA LYS A 6 1.56 23.14 1.34
C LYS A 6 2.05 21.70 1.49
N ASP A 7 1.39 20.76 0.82
CA ASP A 7 1.75 19.34 0.87
C ASP A 7 3.02 19.04 0.05
N ILE A 8 3.14 19.62 -1.15
CA ILE A 8 4.37 19.55 -1.95
C ILE A 8 5.57 20.15 -1.17
N ASN A 9 5.35 21.22 -0.42
CA ASN A 9 6.41 21.84 0.37
C ASN A 9 6.87 20.93 1.53
N PHE A 10 5.92 20.34 2.28
CA PHE A 10 6.23 19.41 3.37
C PHE A 10 7.05 18.19 2.90
N GLU A 11 6.61 17.51 1.84
CA GLU A 11 7.35 16.35 1.32
C GLU A 11 8.76 16.73 0.88
N ASN A 12 8.92 17.88 0.23
CA ASN A 12 10.22 18.36 -0.23
C ASN A 12 11.16 18.67 0.94
N SER A 13 10.66 19.25 2.04
CA SER A 13 11.45 19.47 3.26
C SER A 13 11.90 18.15 3.90
N ILE A 14 11.00 17.17 4.04
CA ILE A 14 11.38 15.84 4.58
C ILE A 14 12.39 15.14 3.65
N LYS A 15 12.21 15.23 2.32
CA LYS A 15 13.19 14.71 1.35
C LYS A 15 14.54 15.44 1.44
N ALA A 16 14.57 16.73 1.77
CA ALA A 16 15.81 17.46 2.00
C ALA A 16 16.55 16.96 3.25
N VAL A 17 15.82 16.71 4.34
CA VAL A 17 16.38 16.10 5.57
C VAL A 17 16.96 14.72 5.26
N SER A 18 16.23 13.87 4.53
CA SER A 18 16.72 12.56 4.08
C SER A 18 18.06 12.64 3.33
N ARG A 19 18.19 13.58 2.38
CA ARG A 19 19.45 13.80 1.65
C ARG A 19 20.57 14.30 2.56
N LYS A 20 20.26 15.17 3.54
CA LYS A 20 21.23 15.63 4.53
C LYS A 20 21.74 14.47 5.39
N ILE A 21 20.85 13.60 5.85
CA ILE A 21 21.20 12.40 6.61
C ILE A 21 22.15 11.51 5.80
N GLN A 22 21.83 11.23 4.53
CA GLN A 22 22.69 10.41 3.66
C GLN A 22 24.09 10.99 3.47
N LYS A 23 24.23 12.31 3.50
CA LYS A 23 25.50 13.00 3.34
C LYS A 23 26.31 13.07 4.63
N ASP A 24 25.63 13.37 5.74
CA ASP A 24 26.30 13.82 6.96
C ASP A 24 26.41 12.72 8.03
N LYS A 25 25.61 11.64 7.98
CA LYS A 25 25.55 10.64 9.06
C LYS A 25 26.92 10.06 9.44
N ASP A 26 27.78 9.78 8.47
CA ASP A 26 29.09 9.18 8.71
C ASP A 26 30.09 10.17 9.36
N LEU A 27 29.75 11.46 9.41
CA LEU A 27 30.52 12.52 10.09
C LEU A 27 30.05 12.75 11.53
N ILE A 28 28.94 12.15 11.94
CA ILE A 28 28.36 12.33 13.28
C ILE A 28 29.02 11.34 14.24
N GLU A 29 29.57 11.85 15.33
CA GLU A 29 30.40 11.11 16.30
C GLU A 29 29.69 10.85 17.63
N ASN A 30 28.60 11.56 17.92
CA ASN A 30 27.89 11.46 19.20
C ASN A 30 26.42 11.88 19.14
N GLU A 31 25.73 11.72 20.26
CA GLU A 31 24.30 12.04 20.42
C GLU A 31 24.00 13.54 20.26
N ALA A 32 24.87 14.42 20.77
CA ALA A 32 24.67 15.87 20.64
C ALA A 32 24.75 16.33 19.17
N GLN A 33 25.71 15.80 18.41
CA GLN A 33 25.79 16.04 16.97
C GLN A 33 24.61 15.40 16.22
N THR A 34 24.10 14.25 16.68
CA THR A 34 22.89 13.62 16.12
C THR A 34 21.67 14.52 16.26
N ARG A 35 21.47 15.08 17.47
CA ARG A 35 20.45 16.08 17.76
C ARG A 35 20.53 17.26 16.80
N GLN A 36 21.68 17.94 16.79
CA GLN A 36 21.89 19.16 16.02
C GLN A 36 21.81 18.96 14.50
N ASN A 37 22.36 17.87 13.97
CA ASN A 37 22.52 17.71 12.53
C ASN A 37 21.46 16.84 11.87
N LEU A 38 20.79 15.96 12.62
CA LEU A 38 19.81 15.03 12.04
C LEU A 38 18.40 15.30 12.58
N ILE A 39 18.24 15.51 13.88
CA ILE A 39 16.92 15.68 14.52
C ILE A 39 16.39 17.11 14.38
N ASP A 40 17.18 18.14 14.67
CA ASP A 40 16.73 19.53 14.58
C ASP A 40 16.22 19.89 13.16
N PRO A 41 16.92 19.52 12.06
CA PRO A 41 16.38 19.73 10.71
C PRO A 41 15.08 18.96 10.43
N PHE A 42 14.91 17.79 11.05
CA PHE A 42 13.66 17.04 10.96
C PHE A 42 12.52 17.76 11.68
N LEU A 43 12.76 18.30 12.87
CA LEU A 43 11.77 19.08 13.62
C LEU A 43 11.32 20.31 12.81
N ASP A 44 12.26 21.05 12.22
CA ASP A 44 11.95 22.17 11.34
C ASP A 44 11.10 21.76 10.14
N ALA A 45 11.46 20.64 9.49
CA ALA A 45 10.69 20.09 8.37
C ALA A 45 9.27 19.64 8.77
N MET A 46 9.11 19.17 10.00
CA MET A 46 7.81 18.86 10.62
C MET A 46 7.02 20.12 11.03
N GLY A 47 7.64 21.30 10.89
CA GLY A 47 7.07 22.60 11.21
C GLY A 47 7.25 23.00 12.67
N TYR A 48 8.00 22.24 13.46
CA TYR A 48 8.38 22.59 14.84
C TYR A 48 9.72 23.31 14.81
N ASP A 49 9.69 24.64 14.85
CA ASP A 49 10.89 25.48 14.91
C ASP A 49 11.71 25.12 16.16
N HIS A 50 12.85 24.46 15.96
CA HIS A 50 13.70 23.98 17.05
C HIS A 50 14.35 25.13 17.85
N THR A 51 14.36 26.35 17.30
CA THR A 51 14.91 27.54 17.97
C THR A 51 13.88 28.27 18.83
N ASP A 52 12.59 28.02 18.61
CA ASP A 52 11.51 28.61 19.37
C ASP A 52 11.24 27.77 20.63
N ILE A 53 11.76 28.23 21.77
CA ILE A 53 11.58 27.57 23.09
C ILE A 53 10.11 27.47 23.55
N SER A 54 9.18 28.18 22.90
CA SER A 54 7.74 28.03 23.15
C SER A 54 7.13 26.84 22.40
N ILE A 55 7.84 26.28 21.43
CA ILE A 55 7.42 25.15 20.59
C ILE A 55 8.27 23.92 20.87
N VAL A 56 9.59 24.08 20.94
CA VAL A 56 10.55 22.99 21.18
C VAL A 56 11.42 23.37 22.36
N LYS A 57 11.30 22.63 23.46
CA LYS A 57 12.21 22.77 24.60
C LYS A 57 13.22 21.63 24.59
N VAL A 58 14.49 21.99 24.59
CA VAL A 58 15.63 21.06 24.60
C VAL A 58 16.18 20.93 26.01
N GLU A 59 16.50 19.70 26.42
CA GLU A 59 17.11 19.39 27.73
C GLU A 59 16.35 19.95 28.94
N GLU A 60 15.01 20.03 28.86
CA GLU A 60 14.19 20.49 29.97
C GLU A 60 14.39 19.53 31.14
N LYS A 61 15.00 20.02 32.25
CA LYS A 61 14.61 19.54 33.56
C LYS A 61 13.15 19.92 33.63
N ALA A 62 12.25 19.02 33.27
CA ALA A 62 10.86 19.30 33.46
C ALA A 62 10.71 19.62 34.94
N ASP A 63 10.46 20.89 35.29
CA ASP A 63 9.99 21.31 36.63
C ASP A 63 8.67 20.58 37.00
N ILE A 64 8.18 19.76 36.06
CA ILE A 64 7.08 18.81 36.10
C ILE A 64 7.45 17.51 36.87
N LEU A 65 8.72 17.24 37.18
CA LEU A 65 9.15 15.98 37.79
C LEU A 65 9.68 16.16 39.22
N LYS A 66 9.24 15.28 40.13
CA LYS A 66 9.84 15.13 41.46
C LYS A 66 11.33 14.77 41.32
N ASP A 67 12.15 15.33 42.21
CA ASP A 67 13.61 15.23 42.24
C ASP A 67 14.16 13.84 41.86
N GLY A 68 15.12 13.80 40.92
CA GLY A 68 16.01 12.66 40.70
C GLY A 68 15.85 11.87 39.39
N LEU A 69 14.85 12.15 38.56
CA LEU A 69 14.74 11.58 37.21
C LEU A 69 15.69 12.31 36.23
N LYS A 70 16.15 11.59 35.19
CA LYS A 70 17.00 12.14 34.11
C LYS A 70 16.24 13.27 33.36
N ARG A 71 16.83 13.86 32.31
CA ARG A 71 16.13 14.80 31.38
C ARG A 71 15.75 14.08 30.09
N VAL A 72 14.59 14.44 29.52
CA VAL A 72 14.21 14.04 28.16
C VAL A 72 14.82 15.04 27.17
N ASP A 73 15.21 14.58 25.99
CA ASP A 73 15.96 15.42 25.04
C ASP A 73 15.11 16.55 24.46
N TYR A 74 13.86 16.27 24.04
CA TYR A 74 12.94 17.27 23.53
C TYR A 74 11.53 17.14 24.11
N VAL A 75 10.91 18.29 24.32
CA VAL A 75 9.49 18.44 24.66
C VAL A 75 8.84 19.36 23.63
N ILE A 76 7.78 18.89 22.98
CA ILE A 76 7.11 19.60 21.89
C ILE A 76 5.75 20.13 22.34
N TYR A 77 5.52 21.41 22.06
CA TYR A 77 4.30 22.18 22.26
C TYR A 77 3.75 22.59 20.89
N PRO A 78 2.74 21.89 20.35
CA PRO A 78 2.28 22.11 18.97
C PRO A 78 1.75 23.51 18.70
N THR A 79 1.08 24.16 19.67
CA THR A 79 0.65 25.55 19.53
C THR A 79 1.19 26.45 20.63
N LYS A 80 1.43 27.73 20.30
CA LYS A 80 1.89 28.75 21.26
C LYS A 80 0.88 29.07 22.37
N LYS A 81 -0.35 28.56 22.24
CA LYS A 81 -1.43 28.71 23.22
C LYS A 81 -1.56 27.48 24.12
N ASP A 82 -0.91 26.37 23.77
CA ASP A 82 -0.97 25.16 24.58
C ASP A 82 -0.03 25.33 25.77
N GLU A 83 -0.60 25.29 26.98
CA GLU A 83 0.17 25.26 28.22
C GLU A 83 0.75 23.85 28.51
N GLU A 84 0.38 22.87 27.69
CA GLU A 84 0.64 21.44 27.89
C GLU A 84 1.53 20.85 26.77
N PRO A 85 2.56 20.07 27.12
CA PRO A 85 3.38 19.35 26.16
C PRO A 85 2.59 18.19 25.55
N THR A 86 2.73 17.96 24.25
CA THR A 86 2.01 16.88 23.55
C THR A 86 2.91 15.71 23.17
N ILE A 87 4.16 15.98 22.78
CA ILE A 87 5.10 14.97 22.30
C ILE A 87 6.41 15.07 23.08
N LEU A 88 6.91 13.92 23.52
CA LEU A 88 8.25 13.77 24.09
C LEU A 88 9.16 13.06 23.11
N ILE A 89 10.42 13.47 23.02
CA ILE A 89 11.41 12.82 22.15
C ILE A 89 12.65 12.48 22.96
N GLU A 90 13.03 11.22 22.95
CA GLU A 90 14.31 10.71 23.43
C GLU A 90 15.20 10.43 22.22
N ALA A 91 16.39 11.04 22.20
CA ALA A 91 17.36 10.94 21.13
C ALA A 91 18.49 9.97 21.52
N LYS A 92 19.06 9.29 20.53
CA LYS A 92 20.24 8.45 20.69
C LYS A 92 21.22 8.68 19.55
N TYR A 93 22.47 8.29 19.77
CA TYR A 93 23.46 8.30 18.70
C TYR A 93 23.15 7.22 17.66
N HIS A 94 23.04 7.60 16.39
CA HIS A 94 22.72 6.68 15.27
C HIS A 94 23.68 5.50 15.10
N ASN A 95 24.95 5.65 15.51
CA ASN A 95 25.95 4.58 15.47
C ASN A 95 26.22 3.99 16.87
N SER A 96 25.23 4.07 17.76
CA SER A 96 25.29 3.38 19.06
C SER A 96 25.37 1.87 18.86
N ARG A 97 26.16 1.20 19.71
CA ARG A 97 26.18 -0.28 19.77
C ARG A 97 24.90 -0.86 20.36
N GLU A 98 24.16 -0.07 21.13
CA GLU A 98 22.88 -0.47 21.70
C GLU A 98 21.75 -0.24 20.70
N LYS A 99 20.82 -1.20 20.61
CA LYS A 99 19.63 -1.05 19.78
C LYS A 99 18.72 0.04 20.34
N LEU A 100 18.12 0.82 19.44
CA LEU A 100 17.23 1.93 19.78
C LEU A 100 16.13 1.52 20.77
N GLU A 101 15.43 0.39 20.56
CA GLU A 101 14.40 -0.14 21.49
C GLU A 101 14.81 -0.23 22.97
N ASN A 102 16.09 -0.49 23.25
CA ASN A 102 16.57 -0.65 24.62
C ASN A 102 16.50 0.64 25.43
N HIS A 103 16.36 1.78 24.76
CA HIS A 103 16.25 3.09 25.35
C HIS A 103 14.81 3.52 25.67
N LEU A 104 13.80 2.71 25.30
CA LEU A 104 12.40 3.00 25.65
C LEU A 104 12.19 3.14 27.17
N LYS A 105 12.95 2.40 27.97
CA LYS A 105 12.96 2.52 29.46
C LYS A 105 13.33 3.91 29.96
N GLN A 106 14.01 4.72 29.15
CA GLN A 106 14.36 6.11 29.49
C GLN A 106 13.17 7.03 29.23
N LEU A 107 12.42 6.81 28.15
CA LEU A 107 11.26 7.62 27.77
C LEU A 107 10.03 7.38 28.67
N LYS A 108 9.79 6.12 29.09
CA LYS A 108 8.58 5.73 29.85
C LYS A 108 8.32 6.54 31.11
N PRO A 109 9.30 6.75 32.02
CA PRO A 109 9.06 7.51 33.24
C PRO A 109 8.62 8.95 32.98
N TYR A 110 9.07 9.60 31.90
CA TYR A 110 8.62 10.96 31.56
C TYR A 110 7.17 10.98 31.13
N PHE A 111 6.81 10.06 30.24
CA PHE A 111 5.44 9.93 29.76
C PHE A 111 4.47 9.70 30.93
N GLU A 112 4.82 8.78 31.83
CA GLU A 112 4.01 8.40 33.00
C GLU A 112 3.88 9.54 34.03
N ASN A 113 4.95 10.30 34.30
CA ASN A 113 4.97 11.29 35.38
C ASN A 113 4.42 12.67 34.97
N ILE A 114 4.57 13.08 33.70
CA ILE A 114 4.10 14.41 33.25
C ILE A 114 2.58 14.54 33.37
N ARG A 115 1.84 13.43 33.22
CA ARG A 115 0.39 13.40 33.38
C ARG A 115 -0.11 13.72 34.80
N SER A 116 0.72 13.55 35.82
CA SER A 116 0.31 13.79 37.22
C SER A 116 0.04 15.28 37.55
N GLN A 117 0.39 16.21 36.65
CA GLN A 117 0.27 17.66 36.87
C GLN A 117 -0.77 18.35 35.98
N ALA A 118 -1.82 17.64 35.53
CA ALA A 118 -2.83 18.18 34.62
C ALA A 118 -2.26 18.67 33.26
N LYS A 119 -1.12 18.12 32.86
CA LYS A 119 -0.47 18.35 31.55
C LYS A 119 -0.36 17.02 30.82
N ARG A 120 -1.11 16.82 29.73
CA ARG A 120 -1.19 15.50 29.08
C ARG A 120 -0.26 15.39 27.88
N VAL A 121 0.82 14.62 28.05
CA VAL A 121 1.59 14.08 26.92
C VAL A 121 0.79 12.96 26.28
N GLU A 122 0.74 12.95 24.95
CA GLU A 122 -0.06 11.99 24.17
C GLU A 122 0.82 11.02 23.39
N PHE A 123 2.03 11.45 23.00
CA PHE A 123 2.94 10.68 22.18
C PHE A 123 4.38 10.71 22.72
N GLY A 124 5.05 9.57 22.62
CA GLY A 124 6.49 9.44 22.82
C GLY A 124 7.18 9.07 21.52
N ILE A 125 8.34 9.67 21.24
CA ILE A 125 9.18 9.34 20.10
C ILE A 125 10.54 8.93 20.61
N LEU A 126 11.04 7.80 20.11
CA LEU A 126 12.41 7.36 20.30
C LEU A 126 13.10 7.40 18.95
N THR A 127 14.21 8.14 18.84
CA THR A 127 14.88 8.36 17.56
C THR A 127 16.38 8.37 17.69
N ASP A 128 17.05 8.00 16.62
CA ASP A 128 18.49 8.18 16.44
C ASP A 128 18.82 9.19 15.33
N GLY A 129 17.83 9.98 14.90
CA GLY A 129 17.94 10.91 13.79
C GLY A 129 17.71 10.27 12.42
N ILE A 130 17.80 8.94 12.29
CA ILE A 130 17.55 8.18 11.06
C ILE A 130 16.21 7.44 11.15
N GLU A 131 16.00 6.72 12.24
CA GLU A 131 14.79 5.96 12.53
C GLU A 131 13.99 6.63 13.64
N TYR A 132 12.71 6.87 13.39
CA TYR A 132 11.77 7.49 14.35
C TYR A 132 10.70 6.48 14.71
N ARG A 133 10.64 6.09 15.98
CA ARG A 133 9.67 5.15 16.54
C ARG A 133 8.66 5.91 17.38
N PHE A 134 7.39 5.85 17.01
CA PHE A 134 6.30 6.56 17.67
C PHE A 134 5.51 5.62 18.57
N TYR A 135 5.25 6.08 19.78
CA TYR A 135 4.59 5.36 20.87
C TYR A 135 3.45 6.19 21.44
N THR A 136 2.45 5.51 21.98
CA THR A 136 1.36 6.10 22.76
C THR A 136 0.83 5.02 23.72
N ASP A 137 -0.13 5.36 24.58
CA ASP A 137 -0.66 4.53 25.66
C ASP A 137 -2.01 3.90 25.25
N LEU A 138 -2.00 3.04 24.22
CA LEU A 138 -3.22 2.40 23.72
C LEU A 138 -3.63 1.18 24.55
N ASP A 139 -2.68 0.45 25.12
CA ASP A 139 -2.99 -0.76 25.89
C ASP A 139 -3.48 -0.45 27.30
N LYS A 140 -2.83 0.52 27.95
CA LYS A 140 -3.17 0.96 29.30
C LYS A 140 -2.99 2.45 29.41
N ASP A 141 -4.01 3.11 29.93
CA ASP A 141 -4.01 4.55 30.16
C ASP A 141 -2.78 4.99 30.98
N ASN A 142 -2.09 6.01 30.50
CA ASN A 142 -0.84 6.57 31.03
C ASN A 142 0.36 5.62 31.08
N LEU A 143 0.32 4.49 30.40
CA LEU A 143 1.42 3.54 30.35
C LEU A 143 1.84 3.38 28.90
N LEU A 144 2.98 3.98 28.56
CA LEU A 144 3.49 3.95 27.19
C LEU A 144 3.69 2.49 26.73
N ASP A 145 3.09 2.17 25.59
CA ASP A 145 3.15 0.82 25.01
C ASP A 145 4.61 0.39 24.76
N ASN A 146 4.88 -0.92 24.85
CA ASN A 146 6.21 -1.46 24.59
C ASN A 146 6.57 -1.48 23.09
N GLU A 147 5.57 -1.54 22.23
CA GLU A 147 5.72 -1.61 20.78
C GLU A 147 5.33 -0.25 20.17
N PRO A 148 6.13 0.29 19.23
CA PRO A 148 5.73 1.48 18.51
C PRO A 148 4.56 1.16 17.58
N PHE A 149 3.61 2.08 17.44
CA PHE A 149 2.54 1.96 16.45
C PHE A 149 3.01 2.38 15.05
N MET A 150 4.10 3.13 14.96
CA MET A 150 4.67 3.61 13.71
C MET A 150 6.19 3.71 13.81
N VAL A 151 6.88 3.22 12.78
CA VAL A 151 8.34 3.33 12.62
C VAL A 151 8.62 3.89 11.24
N VAL A 152 9.35 5.00 11.19
CA VAL A 152 9.73 5.66 9.94
C VAL A 152 11.25 5.72 9.85
N ASN A 153 11.81 5.25 8.74
CA ASN A 153 13.24 5.36 8.45
C ASN A 153 13.45 6.41 7.35
N LEU A 154 14.11 7.52 7.69
CA LEU A 154 14.28 8.65 6.79
C LEU A 154 15.20 8.35 5.59
N GLU A 155 15.99 7.29 5.62
CA GLU A 155 16.78 6.84 4.45
C GLU A 155 15.97 5.96 3.50
N LYS A 156 14.82 5.42 3.94
CA LYS A 156 13.99 4.46 3.21
C LYS A 156 12.52 4.89 3.17
N LEU A 157 12.30 6.18 2.88
CA LEU A 157 10.97 6.77 2.81
C LEU A 157 10.13 6.19 1.67
N THR A 158 8.89 5.86 1.99
CA THR A 158 7.81 5.47 1.07
C THR A 158 6.77 6.59 0.98
N SER A 159 5.86 6.53 0.00
CA SER A 159 4.77 7.50 -0.11
C SER A 159 3.89 7.54 1.17
N LYS A 160 3.65 6.38 1.79
CA LYS A 160 2.85 6.27 3.02
C LYS A 160 3.53 6.95 4.21
N ASP A 161 4.86 6.96 4.26
CA ASP A 161 5.58 7.62 5.36
C ASP A 161 5.32 9.13 5.38
N PHE A 162 5.19 9.77 4.22
CA PHE A 162 4.81 11.19 4.16
C PHE A 162 3.39 11.43 4.67
N GLU A 163 2.43 10.58 4.28
CA GLU A 163 1.05 10.66 4.76
C GLU A 163 0.98 10.50 6.28
N TYR A 164 1.76 9.56 6.83
CA TYR A 164 1.78 9.31 8.26
C TYR A 164 2.48 10.43 9.04
N LEU A 165 3.68 10.87 8.60
CA LEU A 165 4.40 11.97 9.21
C LEU A 165 3.58 13.28 9.18
N LYS A 166 2.82 13.52 8.11
CA LYS A 166 1.97 14.70 8.00
C LYS A 166 0.99 14.82 9.18
N LYS A 167 0.42 13.71 9.63
CA LYS A 167 -0.51 13.67 10.79
C LYS A 167 0.14 14.13 12.10
N PHE A 168 1.47 14.10 12.18
CA PHE A 168 2.25 14.55 13.34
C PHE A 168 2.98 15.88 13.07
N SER A 169 2.81 16.49 11.89
CA SER A 169 3.37 17.80 11.58
C SER A 169 2.59 18.91 12.29
N ARG A 170 3.27 19.98 12.70
CA ARG A 170 2.71 21.04 13.55
C ARG A 170 1.39 21.63 13.02
N ASN A 171 1.30 21.81 11.71
CA ASN A 171 0.13 22.43 11.07
C ASN A 171 -1.05 21.48 10.83
N SER A 172 -0.86 20.18 11.09
CA SER A 172 -1.85 19.14 10.81
C SER A 172 -2.11 18.22 12.00
N LEU A 173 -1.38 18.37 13.10
CA LEU A 173 -1.58 17.57 14.29
C LEU A 173 -2.95 17.85 14.91
N ASN A 174 -3.80 16.83 14.88
CA ASN A 174 -5.00 16.70 15.70
C ASN A 174 -4.79 15.48 16.60
N VAL A 175 -4.78 15.68 17.92
CA VAL A 175 -4.47 14.63 18.90
C VAL A 175 -5.46 13.47 18.82
N GLU A 176 -6.76 13.74 18.73
CA GLU A 176 -7.79 12.68 18.69
C GLU A 176 -7.68 11.84 17.41
N GLU A 177 -7.47 12.50 16.27
CA GLU A 177 -7.26 11.82 14.98
C GLU A 177 -5.94 11.04 14.97
N ALA A 178 -4.87 11.59 15.55
CA ALA A 178 -3.57 10.92 15.63
C ALA A 178 -3.63 9.69 16.54
N ARG A 179 -4.37 9.73 17.66
CA ARG A 179 -4.63 8.57 18.51
C ARG A 179 -5.47 7.51 17.79
N SER A 180 -6.50 7.94 17.05
CA SER A 180 -7.33 7.04 16.25
C SER A 180 -6.51 6.34 15.17
N PHE A 181 -5.64 7.09 14.48
CA PHE A 181 -4.67 6.56 13.53
C PHE A 181 -3.70 5.57 14.18
N ALA A 182 -3.17 5.86 15.37
CA ALA A 182 -2.27 4.96 16.08
C ALA A 182 -2.94 3.61 16.40
N LEU A 183 -4.20 3.63 16.83
CA LEU A 183 -4.99 2.43 17.09
C LEU A 183 -5.21 1.61 15.82
N GLU A 184 -5.66 2.25 14.75
CA GLU A 184 -5.88 1.62 13.45
C GLU A 184 -4.59 1.00 12.90
N LYS A 185 -3.48 1.74 12.97
CA LYS A 185 -2.18 1.29 12.50
C LYS A 185 -1.68 0.07 13.27
N LYS A 186 -1.76 0.11 14.61
CA LYS A 186 -1.37 -1.01 15.50
C LYS A 186 -2.10 -2.30 15.13
N TYR A 187 -3.42 -2.24 14.96
CA TYR A 187 -4.20 -3.43 14.63
C TYR A 187 -4.08 -3.84 13.16
N THR A 188 -3.90 -2.90 12.24
CA THR A 188 -3.61 -3.19 10.83
C THR A 188 -2.30 -3.96 10.70
N ASP A 189 -1.25 -3.54 11.41
CA ASP A 189 0.05 -4.21 11.38
C ASP A 189 -0.01 -5.59 12.03
N LYS A 190 -0.65 -5.71 13.20
CA LYS A 190 -0.85 -7.01 13.88
C LYS A 190 -1.65 -7.98 13.00
N PHE A 191 -2.73 -7.52 12.40
CA PHE A 191 -3.56 -8.33 11.51
C PHE A 191 -2.79 -8.72 10.24
N SER A 192 -2.07 -7.78 9.62
CA SER A 192 -1.25 -8.05 8.44
C SER A 192 -0.13 -9.05 8.72
N ALA A 193 0.52 -8.96 9.88
CA ALA A 193 1.54 -9.91 10.31
C ALA A 193 0.95 -11.31 10.55
N TYR A 194 -0.21 -11.38 11.22
CA TYR A 194 -0.94 -12.63 11.43
C TYR A 194 -1.36 -13.26 10.10
N LEU A 195 -1.97 -12.50 9.20
CA LEU A 195 -2.35 -13.00 7.87
C LEU A 195 -1.14 -13.50 7.08
N LYS A 196 -0.02 -12.76 7.06
CA LYS A 196 1.20 -13.22 6.38
C LYS A 196 1.70 -14.55 6.92
N LYS A 197 1.56 -14.79 8.24
CA LYS A 197 1.90 -16.08 8.86
C LYS A 197 0.95 -17.18 8.37
N GLU A 198 -0.36 -16.95 8.44
CA GLU A 198 -1.38 -17.89 7.98
C GLU A 198 -1.28 -18.19 6.47
N THR A 199 -0.92 -17.21 5.64
CA THR A 199 -0.65 -17.38 4.21
C THR A 199 0.45 -18.40 3.95
N LYS A 200 1.55 -18.35 4.72
CA LYS A 200 2.70 -19.26 4.56
C LYS A 200 2.42 -20.64 5.17
N ASN A 201 1.79 -20.65 6.34
CA ASN A 201 1.49 -21.87 7.06
C ASN A 201 0.13 -21.75 7.77
N PRO A 202 -0.97 -22.13 7.08
CA PRO A 202 -2.31 -22.07 7.65
C PRO A 202 -2.41 -22.90 8.93
N SER A 203 -2.98 -22.30 9.96
CA SER A 203 -3.26 -22.97 11.23
C SER A 203 -4.43 -23.96 11.10
N VAL A 204 -4.49 -24.95 12.00
CA VAL A 204 -5.60 -25.91 12.05
C VAL A 204 -6.93 -25.19 12.26
N ASP A 205 -6.97 -24.21 13.16
CA ASP A 205 -8.17 -23.41 13.44
C ASP A 205 -8.69 -22.69 12.18
N LEU A 206 -7.79 -22.12 11.38
CA LEU A 206 -8.15 -21.44 10.14
C LEU A 206 -8.65 -22.44 9.08
N LEU A 207 -7.99 -23.59 8.95
CA LEU A 207 -8.42 -24.65 8.05
C LEU A 207 -9.81 -25.16 8.43
N ASP A 208 -10.05 -25.42 9.71
CA ASP A 208 -11.34 -25.92 10.18
C ASP A 208 -12.45 -24.87 10.05
N PHE A 209 -12.14 -23.60 10.28
CA PHE A 209 -13.05 -22.50 9.96
C PHE A 209 -13.47 -22.54 8.48
N PHE A 210 -12.52 -22.62 7.54
CA PHE A 210 -12.86 -22.67 6.12
C PHE A 210 -13.62 -23.95 5.73
N LYS A 211 -13.19 -25.12 6.23
CA LYS A 211 -13.91 -26.39 6.00
C LYS A 211 -15.37 -26.29 6.42
N ALA A 212 -15.64 -25.73 7.60
CA ALA A 212 -16.99 -25.55 8.11
C ALA A 212 -17.80 -24.58 7.24
N LYS A 213 -17.20 -23.48 6.76
CA LYS A 213 -17.89 -22.48 5.94
C LYS A 213 -18.22 -22.95 4.52
N ILE A 214 -17.38 -23.80 3.93
CA ILE A 214 -17.60 -24.30 2.56
C ILE A 214 -18.23 -25.69 2.50
N GLY A 215 -18.43 -26.35 3.65
CA GLY A 215 -18.95 -27.72 3.70
C GLY A 215 -17.96 -28.77 3.17
N PHE A 216 -16.67 -28.63 3.48
CA PHE A 216 -15.65 -29.59 3.04
C PHE A 216 -15.92 -30.98 3.63
N LYS A 217 -16.05 -31.99 2.77
CA LYS A 217 -16.43 -33.34 3.21
C LYS A 217 -15.27 -34.03 3.94
N LYS A 218 -15.56 -34.60 5.11
CA LYS A 218 -14.61 -35.37 5.95
C LYS A 218 -14.00 -36.60 5.26
N THR A 219 -14.54 -37.03 4.13
CA THR A 219 -13.99 -38.13 3.32
C THR A 219 -12.70 -37.77 2.59
N TYR A 220 -12.41 -36.48 2.42
CA TYR A 220 -11.18 -36.01 1.78
C TYR A 220 -10.09 -35.75 2.83
N SER A 221 -8.81 -35.89 2.44
CA SER A 221 -7.71 -35.71 3.38
C SER A 221 -7.48 -34.24 3.74
N ASP A 222 -7.11 -33.98 4.99
CA ASP A 222 -6.72 -32.64 5.46
C ASP A 222 -5.50 -32.09 4.72
N LYS A 223 -4.62 -32.98 4.24
CA LYS A 223 -3.47 -32.61 3.42
C LYS A 223 -3.92 -31.93 2.12
N ILE A 224 -4.90 -32.51 1.42
CA ILE A 224 -5.45 -31.93 0.19
C ILE A 224 -6.03 -30.54 0.47
N PHE A 225 -6.77 -30.38 1.57
CA PHE A 225 -7.35 -29.08 1.91
C PHE A 225 -6.28 -28.03 2.25
N ASN A 226 -5.28 -28.41 3.04
CA ASN A 226 -4.16 -27.52 3.36
C ASN A 226 -3.39 -27.08 2.10
N ASP A 227 -3.14 -28.00 1.17
CA ASP A 227 -2.46 -27.69 -0.08
C ASP A 227 -3.29 -26.73 -0.96
N ILE A 228 -4.63 -26.91 -1.00
CA ILE A 228 -5.55 -25.99 -1.68
C ILE A 228 -5.45 -24.58 -1.06
N ILE A 229 -5.53 -24.46 0.27
CA ILE A 229 -5.50 -23.16 0.95
C ILE A 229 -4.14 -22.48 0.75
N LYS A 230 -3.03 -23.21 0.87
CA LYS A 230 -1.69 -22.67 0.58
C LYS A 230 -1.56 -22.17 -0.85
N ASN A 231 -2.09 -22.91 -1.83
CA ASN A 231 -2.07 -22.49 -3.23
C ASN A 231 -2.87 -21.20 -3.42
N ILE A 232 -4.10 -21.14 -2.90
CA ILE A 232 -4.96 -19.95 -2.95
C ILE A 232 -4.25 -18.75 -2.32
N PHE A 233 -3.71 -18.91 -1.11
CA PHE A 233 -2.97 -17.86 -0.42
C PHE A 233 -1.74 -17.39 -1.20
N SER A 234 -1.01 -18.29 -1.84
CA SER A 234 0.11 -17.89 -2.71
C SER A 234 -0.35 -17.12 -3.95
N MET A 235 -1.58 -17.32 -4.44
CA MET A 235 -2.10 -16.58 -5.59
C MET A 235 -2.58 -15.17 -5.20
N PHE A 236 -3.16 -15.02 -4.01
CA PHE A 236 -3.70 -13.74 -3.55
C PHE A 236 -2.68 -12.83 -2.84
N PHE A 237 -1.63 -13.39 -2.24
CA PHE A 237 -0.72 -12.63 -1.34
C PHE A 237 0.75 -12.59 -1.77
N ASP A 238 1.21 -13.37 -2.76
CA ASP A 238 2.49 -13.11 -3.40
C ASP A 238 2.29 -12.03 -4.48
N GLU A 239 2.60 -10.77 -4.14
CA GLU A 239 2.66 -9.65 -5.11
C GLU A 239 3.60 -9.95 -6.30
N LYS A 240 4.57 -10.86 -6.12
CA LYS A 240 5.41 -11.32 -7.22
C LYS A 240 4.68 -12.25 -8.18
N LYS A 241 3.61 -12.95 -7.79
CA LYS A 241 2.88 -13.90 -8.66
C LYS A 241 1.69 -13.31 -9.40
N SER A 242 1.14 -12.17 -8.98
CA SER A 242 0.21 -11.42 -9.83
C SER A 242 0.87 -10.98 -11.15
N ASP A 243 2.19 -10.70 -11.12
CA ASP A 243 2.99 -10.42 -12.33
C ASP A 243 3.71 -11.67 -12.90
N VAL A 244 4.05 -12.68 -12.09
CA VAL A 244 4.80 -13.88 -12.56
C VAL A 244 3.91 -14.97 -13.15
N LEU A 245 2.60 -15.05 -12.84
CA LEU A 245 1.69 -15.95 -13.58
C LEU A 245 1.53 -15.55 -15.06
N VAL A 246 1.89 -14.33 -15.43
CA VAL A 246 1.95 -13.85 -16.82
C VAL A 246 3.25 -14.27 -17.53
N ASN A 247 4.32 -14.58 -16.79
CA ASN A 247 5.66 -14.78 -17.37
C ASN A 247 6.27 -16.19 -17.23
N SER A 248 5.66 -17.12 -16.49
CA SER A 248 6.26 -18.45 -16.29
C SER A 248 5.47 -19.61 -16.91
N LYS A 249 5.05 -19.47 -18.17
CA LYS A 249 4.79 -20.61 -19.09
C LYS A 249 5.11 -20.22 -20.54
N LYS A 250 6.37 -19.85 -20.78
CA LYS A 250 6.98 -19.86 -22.11
C LYS A 250 8.36 -20.49 -22.00
N SER A 251 8.42 -21.79 -22.16
CA SER A 251 9.48 -22.52 -22.86
C SER A 251 9.21 -23.99 -22.64
N ASP A 252 8.74 -24.66 -23.69
CA ASP A 252 9.29 -25.94 -24.15
C ASP A 252 8.76 -26.12 -25.56
N ILE A 253 9.62 -25.79 -26.53
CA ILE A 253 9.89 -26.50 -27.79
C ILE A 253 11.02 -25.71 -28.49
N GLU A 254 12.12 -26.42 -28.73
CA GLU A 254 13.38 -26.12 -29.43
C GLU A 254 13.13 -25.52 -30.84
N ASP A 255 13.97 -24.69 -31.46
CA ASP A 255 15.38 -24.89 -31.81
C ASP A 255 16.10 -23.55 -32.17
N ASP A 256 17.38 -23.51 -31.80
CA ASP A 256 18.58 -22.91 -32.42
C ASP A 256 18.54 -21.57 -33.21
N THR A 257 19.17 -20.52 -32.66
CA THR A 257 20.49 -19.99 -33.08
C THR A 257 20.80 -18.61 -32.42
N ASP A 258 21.98 -18.57 -31.80
CA ASP A 258 22.91 -17.47 -31.51
C ASP A 258 22.46 -15.98 -31.58
N SER A 259 22.54 -15.27 -30.44
CA SER A 259 23.47 -14.13 -30.22
C SER A 259 22.96 -13.18 -29.12
N GLY A 260 23.90 -12.50 -28.46
CA GLY A 260 23.73 -11.93 -27.12
C GLY A 260 22.87 -10.67 -26.95
N ILE A 261 22.59 -10.44 -25.65
CA ILE A 261 22.25 -9.20 -24.94
C ILE A 261 20.86 -8.58 -25.17
N LYS A 262 20.05 -8.52 -24.09
CA LYS A 262 19.61 -7.29 -23.39
C LYS A 262 18.32 -7.52 -22.59
N ASP A 263 18.41 -7.30 -21.28
CA ASP A 263 17.28 -6.85 -20.47
C ASP A 263 16.62 -5.66 -21.17
N ASN A 264 15.41 -5.84 -21.67
CA ASN A 264 14.57 -4.75 -22.14
C ASN A 264 13.13 -5.03 -21.72
N ASN A 265 12.69 -4.26 -20.74
CA ASN A 265 11.34 -4.21 -20.21
C ASN A 265 10.40 -3.52 -21.23
N ILE A 266 10.19 -4.12 -22.41
CA ILE A 266 9.41 -3.53 -23.51
C ILE A 266 7.91 -3.71 -23.24
N LYS A 267 7.27 -2.68 -22.67
CA LYS A 267 5.80 -2.58 -22.63
C LYS A 267 5.22 -2.56 -24.07
N THR A 268 4.12 -3.27 -24.31
CA THR A 268 3.41 -3.29 -25.61
C THR A 268 2.85 -1.92 -25.99
N GLU A 269 2.60 -1.67 -27.28
CA GLU A 269 2.01 -0.40 -27.71
C GLU A 269 0.63 -0.13 -27.06
N ASN A 270 -0.18 -1.18 -26.88
CA ASN A 270 -1.46 -1.07 -26.17
C ASN A 270 -1.26 -0.65 -24.70
N LEU A 271 -0.31 -1.24 -23.98
CA LEU A 271 -0.01 -0.83 -22.60
C LEU A 271 0.55 0.60 -22.53
N LYS A 272 1.33 1.04 -23.51
CA LYS A 272 1.74 2.45 -23.60
C LYS A 272 0.54 3.40 -23.79
N LYS A 273 -0.53 2.95 -24.46
CA LYS A 273 -1.79 3.70 -24.61
C LYS A 273 -2.60 3.72 -23.31
N PHE A 274 -2.61 2.61 -22.56
CA PHE A 274 -3.20 2.53 -21.22
C PHE A 274 -2.61 3.57 -20.27
N GLU A 275 -1.27 3.68 -20.23
CA GLU A 275 -0.58 4.63 -19.34
C GLU A 275 -0.93 6.10 -19.62
N LYS A 276 -1.39 6.40 -20.83
CA LYS A 276 -1.79 7.75 -21.26
C LYS A 276 -3.27 8.05 -21.04
N LEU A 277 -4.07 7.09 -20.54
CA LEU A 277 -5.45 7.35 -20.15
C LEU A 277 -5.51 8.24 -18.90
N ASN A 278 -6.64 8.92 -18.71
CA ASN A 278 -6.89 9.64 -17.46
C ASN A 278 -7.11 8.65 -16.28
N SER A 279 -7.16 9.19 -15.06
CA SER A 279 -7.39 8.42 -13.84
C SER A 279 -8.66 7.56 -13.91
N ASP A 280 -9.75 8.15 -14.40
CA ASP A 280 -11.08 7.53 -14.36
C ASP A 280 -11.13 6.30 -15.27
N MET A 281 -10.65 6.43 -16.52
CA MET A 281 -10.59 5.31 -17.44
C MET A 281 -9.62 4.21 -16.95
N LYS A 282 -8.52 4.58 -16.29
CA LYS A 282 -7.63 3.58 -15.66
C LYS A 282 -8.35 2.82 -14.54
N ALA A 283 -9.13 3.51 -13.72
CA ALA A 283 -9.92 2.91 -12.65
C ALA A 283 -10.99 1.96 -13.21
N ILE A 284 -11.75 2.37 -14.24
CA ILE A 284 -12.72 1.49 -14.92
C ILE A 284 -12.05 0.23 -15.45
N TYR A 285 -10.92 0.35 -16.15
CA TYR A 285 -10.23 -0.83 -16.67
C TYR A 285 -9.84 -1.79 -15.55
N LYS A 286 -9.33 -1.27 -14.43
CA LYS A 286 -8.94 -2.08 -13.27
C LYS A 286 -10.14 -2.78 -12.63
N GLU A 287 -11.25 -2.09 -12.47
CA GLU A 287 -12.48 -2.69 -11.97
C GLU A 287 -13.00 -3.82 -12.88
N LEU A 288 -12.96 -3.61 -14.21
CA LEU A 288 -13.36 -4.63 -15.19
C LEU A 288 -12.39 -5.82 -15.21
N GLU A 289 -11.08 -5.56 -15.05
CA GLU A 289 -10.04 -6.59 -14.95
C GLU A 289 -10.25 -7.46 -13.71
N ASP A 290 -10.48 -6.84 -12.55
CA ASP A 290 -10.75 -7.56 -11.30
C ASP A 290 -12.01 -8.42 -11.42
N PHE A 291 -13.08 -7.85 -12.00
CA PHE A 291 -14.31 -8.59 -12.28
C PHE A 291 -14.07 -9.81 -13.18
N ILE A 292 -13.26 -9.67 -14.24
CA ILE A 292 -12.93 -10.77 -15.14
C ILE A 292 -12.26 -11.91 -14.37
N PHE A 293 -11.25 -11.62 -13.54
CA PHE A 293 -10.57 -12.65 -12.78
C PHE A 293 -11.47 -13.33 -11.74
N VAL A 294 -12.47 -12.63 -11.22
CA VAL A 294 -13.49 -13.21 -10.32
C VAL A 294 -14.39 -14.23 -11.03
N LEU A 295 -14.56 -14.16 -12.36
CA LEU A 295 -15.42 -15.11 -13.09
C LEU A 295 -14.92 -16.55 -12.99
N ASN A 296 -13.60 -16.77 -13.09
CA ASN A 296 -12.94 -18.06 -12.86
C ASN A 296 -11.42 -17.86 -12.71
N PHE A 297 -11.03 -17.56 -11.49
CA PHE A 297 -9.67 -17.16 -11.12
C PHE A 297 -8.56 -18.13 -11.54
N ASN A 298 -8.87 -19.42 -11.70
CA ASN A 298 -7.86 -20.45 -11.96
C ASN A 298 -7.67 -20.76 -13.47
N GLU A 299 -8.64 -20.44 -14.32
CA GLU A 299 -8.63 -20.84 -15.73
C GLU A 299 -8.54 -19.66 -16.71
N ILE A 300 -8.67 -18.43 -16.20
CA ILE A 300 -8.59 -17.23 -17.04
C ILE A 300 -7.13 -16.82 -17.23
N GLU A 301 -6.71 -16.75 -18.48
CA GLU A 301 -5.40 -16.28 -18.88
C GLU A 301 -5.49 -14.89 -19.51
N LYS A 302 -4.65 -13.96 -19.05
CA LYS A 302 -4.49 -12.63 -19.63
C LYS A 302 -3.35 -12.64 -20.65
N VAL A 303 -3.59 -12.06 -21.83
CA VAL A 303 -2.66 -12.05 -22.96
C VAL A 303 -2.46 -10.61 -23.44
N GLU A 304 -1.25 -10.09 -23.23
CA GLU A 304 -0.85 -8.77 -23.73
C GLU A 304 -0.35 -8.87 -25.17
N THR A 305 -0.99 -8.12 -26.08
CA THR A 305 -0.55 -8.00 -27.48
C THR A 305 -0.16 -6.57 -27.80
N GLN A 306 0.42 -6.34 -28.98
CA GLN A 306 0.74 -4.98 -29.42
C GLN A 306 -0.50 -4.08 -29.54
N CYS A 307 -1.67 -4.66 -29.84
CA CYS A 307 -2.85 -3.88 -30.22
C CYS A 307 -4.00 -3.95 -29.22
N TYR A 308 -4.03 -4.98 -28.38
CA TYR A 308 -5.06 -5.21 -27.37
C TYR A 308 -4.55 -6.07 -26.22
N THR A 309 -5.27 -6.03 -25.10
CA THR A 309 -5.10 -6.91 -23.94
C THR A 309 -6.28 -7.86 -23.92
N GLY A 310 -6.05 -9.14 -24.19
CA GLY A 310 -7.09 -10.16 -24.31
C GLY A 310 -7.17 -11.07 -23.09
N PHE A 311 -8.36 -11.59 -22.80
CA PHE A 311 -8.58 -12.59 -21.76
C PHE A 311 -9.22 -13.83 -22.39
N LYS A 312 -8.63 -14.99 -22.07
CA LYS A 312 -9.07 -16.30 -22.56
C LYS A 312 -9.36 -17.25 -21.42
N VAL A 313 -10.29 -18.17 -21.63
CA VAL A 313 -10.58 -19.29 -20.74
C VAL A 313 -10.67 -20.56 -21.57
N GLN A 314 -10.07 -21.65 -21.11
CA GLN A 314 -10.03 -22.93 -21.85
C GLN A 314 -9.54 -22.77 -23.30
N GLY A 315 -8.59 -21.85 -23.53
CA GLY A 315 -8.04 -21.54 -24.86
C GLY A 315 -8.88 -20.60 -25.74
N GLY A 316 -10.11 -20.26 -25.36
CA GLY A 316 -10.99 -19.35 -26.10
C GLY A 316 -10.97 -17.92 -25.55
N TYR A 317 -10.77 -16.92 -26.41
CA TYR A 317 -10.85 -15.50 -26.02
C TYR A 317 -12.31 -15.08 -25.86
N PHE A 318 -12.63 -14.46 -24.72
CA PHE A 318 -13.97 -13.97 -24.44
C PHE A 318 -14.06 -12.45 -24.32
N VAL A 319 -12.95 -11.75 -24.06
CA VAL A 319 -12.92 -10.28 -24.04
C VAL A 319 -11.53 -9.75 -24.41
N ASP A 320 -11.49 -8.64 -25.15
CA ASP A 320 -10.27 -7.90 -25.46
C ASP A 320 -10.45 -6.40 -25.20
N PHE A 321 -9.39 -5.74 -24.74
CA PHE A 321 -9.36 -4.31 -24.43
C PHE A 321 -8.34 -3.59 -25.31
N SER A 322 -8.75 -2.49 -25.95
CA SER A 322 -7.85 -1.59 -26.67
C SER A 322 -8.06 -0.15 -26.20
N PHE A 323 -6.96 0.54 -25.87
CA PHE A 323 -7.01 1.83 -25.19
C PHE A 323 -6.88 2.99 -26.18
N ARG A 324 -7.76 3.99 -26.07
CA ARG A 324 -7.79 5.17 -26.95
C ARG A 324 -7.62 6.47 -26.16
N PRO A 325 -6.39 6.83 -25.75
CA PRO A 325 -6.14 7.99 -24.89
C PRO A 325 -6.55 9.32 -25.53
N GLY A 326 -6.38 9.48 -26.85
CA GLY A 326 -6.73 10.74 -27.54
C GLY A 326 -8.21 11.13 -27.50
N VAL A 327 -9.11 10.17 -27.22
CA VAL A 327 -10.55 10.41 -27.02
C VAL A 327 -11.02 9.96 -25.64
N ASN A 328 -10.10 9.53 -24.79
CA ASN A 328 -10.32 8.97 -23.46
C ASN A 328 -11.41 7.89 -23.41
N LYS A 329 -11.30 6.88 -24.29
CA LYS A 329 -12.23 5.74 -24.37
C LYS A 329 -11.50 4.41 -24.27
N ILE A 330 -12.22 3.40 -23.82
CA ILE A 330 -11.78 2.01 -23.88
C ILE A 330 -12.68 1.27 -24.87
N ASN A 331 -12.05 0.67 -25.88
CA ASN A 331 -12.72 -0.19 -26.83
C ASN A 331 -12.62 -1.63 -26.33
N ILE A 332 -13.76 -2.25 -26.07
CA ILE A 332 -13.85 -3.62 -25.58
C ILE A 332 -14.46 -4.48 -26.70
N THR A 333 -13.90 -5.64 -26.99
CA THR A 333 -14.51 -6.59 -27.95
C THR A 333 -14.83 -7.91 -27.28
N ILE A 334 -16.02 -8.44 -27.51
CA ILE A 334 -16.50 -9.71 -26.93
C ILE A 334 -17.05 -10.66 -27.99
N THR A 335 -17.11 -11.94 -27.65
CA THR A 335 -17.58 -13.02 -28.53
C THR A 335 -18.96 -13.51 -28.07
N VAL A 336 -20.02 -12.87 -28.57
CA VAL A 336 -21.42 -13.22 -28.27
C VAL A 336 -22.22 -13.36 -29.56
N ALA A 337 -23.23 -14.23 -29.56
CA ALA A 337 -24.15 -14.34 -30.69
C ALA A 337 -25.13 -13.16 -30.69
N LEU A 338 -25.50 -12.67 -31.88
CA LEU A 338 -26.31 -11.45 -32.04
C LEU A 338 -27.74 -11.58 -31.50
N ASP A 339 -28.26 -12.80 -31.43
CA ASP A 339 -29.56 -13.11 -30.82
C ASP A 339 -29.55 -13.05 -29.28
N GLN A 340 -28.38 -12.99 -28.66
CA GLN A 340 -28.23 -12.91 -27.20
C GLN A 340 -28.13 -11.47 -26.67
N ILE A 341 -28.01 -10.48 -27.55
CA ILE A 341 -27.81 -9.07 -27.16
C ILE A 341 -28.67 -8.12 -27.99
N ILE A 342 -29.00 -6.98 -27.40
CA ILE A 342 -29.60 -5.85 -28.12
C ILE A 342 -28.50 -4.83 -28.37
N LEU A 343 -28.27 -4.48 -29.65
CA LEU A 343 -27.29 -3.46 -29.99
C LEU A 343 -27.84 -2.06 -29.67
N LYS A 344 -27.14 -1.33 -28.80
CA LYS A 344 -27.43 0.06 -28.46
C LYS A 344 -26.53 1.01 -29.24
N GLU A 345 -27.12 1.96 -29.95
CA GLU A 345 -26.38 2.99 -30.69
C GLU A 345 -25.43 3.76 -29.76
N GLY A 346 -24.21 4.03 -30.21
CA GLY A 346 -23.18 4.72 -29.44
C GLY A 346 -22.50 3.89 -28.33
N PHE A 347 -23.05 2.74 -27.95
CA PHE A 347 -22.51 1.87 -26.90
C PHE A 347 -22.01 0.53 -27.44
N THR A 348 -22.83 -0.22 -28.20
CA THR A 348 -22.45 -1.51 -28.77
C THR A 348 -22.64 -1.56 -30.27
N ARG A 349 -21.73 -2.23 -30.99
CA ARG A 349 -21.82 -2.41 -32.44
C ARG A 349 -21.30 -3.77 -32.88
N TYR A 350 -21.95 -4.36 -33.87
CA TYR A 350 -21.43 -5.56 -34.55
C TYR A 350 -20.31 -5.20 -35.54
N ILE A 351 -19.19 -5.90 -35.46
CA ILE A 351 -17.95 -5.55 -36.16
C ILE A 351 -17.27 -6.73 -36.88
N LYS A 352 -17.95 -7.88 -37.06
CA LYS A 352 -17.35 -9.09 -37.66
C LYS A 352 -16.68 -8.86 -39.02
N ASN A 353 -17.26 -8.01 -39.87
CA ASN A 353 -16.78 -7.74 -41.24
C ASN A 353 -16.03 -6.40 -41.36
N ILE A 354 -15.55 -5.85 -40.25
CA ILE A 354 -14.85 -4.56 -40.19
C ILE A 354 -13.44 -4.83 -39.65
N GLY A 355 -12.43 -4.11 -40.14
CA GLY A 355 -11.09 -4.16 -39.56
C GLY A 355 -11.14 -3.84 -38.07
N LYS A 356 -10.73 -4.78 -37.23
CA LYS A 356 -10.84 -4.71 -35.76
C LYS A 356 -9.54 -5.09 -35.07
N TRP A 357 -9.31 -4.47 -33.91
CA TRP A 357 -8.31 -4.89 -32.94
C TRP A 357 -9.02 -5.74 -31.88
N GLY A 358 -8.58 -6.99 -31.68
CA GLY A 358 -9.28 -7.97 -30.84
C GLY A 358 -9.97 -9.07 -31.66
N ARG A 359 -10.44 -10.12 -30.97
CA ARG A 359 -11.03 -11.32 -31.60
C ARG A 359 -12.56 -11.31 -31.58
N GLY A 360 -13.17 -10.56 -30.66
CA GLY A 360 -14.63 -10.47 -30.50
C GLY A 360 -15.38 -9.87 -31.69
N ASP A 361 -16.61 -10.33 -31.94
CA ASP A 361 -17.47 -9.88 -33.05
C ASP A 361 -18.38 -8.69 -32.69
N VAL A 362 -18.48 -8.37 -31.40
CA VAL A 362 -19.21 -7.21 -30.89
C VAL A 362 -18.24 -6.28 -30.18
N GLN A 363 -18.26 -5.00 -30.56
CA GLN A 363 -17.54 -3.94 -29.88
C GLN A 363 -18.45 -3.24 -28.88
N ILE A 364 -17.91 -2.95 -27.70
CA ILE A 364 -18.50 -2.11 -26.66
C ILE A 364 -17.58 -0.89 -26.49
N LEU A 365 -18.17 0.29 -26.45
CA LEU A 365 -17.48 1.56 -26.25
C LEU A 365 -17.69 2.03 -24.81
N CYS A 366 -16.64 1.95 -23.99
CA CYS A 366 -16.66 2.46 -22.64
C CYS A 366 -16.15 3.91 -22.60
N THR A 367 -16.99 4.81 -22.11
CA THR A 367 -16.72 6.25 -22.02
C THR A 367 -16.91 6.82 -20.61
N SER A 368 -17.55 6.08 -19.69
CA SER A 368 -17.82 6.53 -18.32
C SER A 368 -18.19 5.36 -17.41
N ASP A 369 -18.03 5.55 -16.10
CA ASP A 369 -18.35 4.59 -15.04
C ASP A 369 -19.81 4.11 -15.07
N SER A 370 -20.74 4.93 -15.56
CA SER A 370 -22.18 4.58 -15.65
C SER A 370 -22.46 3.34 -16.51
N GLN A 371 -21.52 2.94 -17.37
CA GLN A 371 -21.64 1.81 -18.29
C GLN A 371 -21.06 0.51 -17.71
N VAL A 372 -20.34 0.57 -16.58
CA VAL A 372 -19.51 -0.54 -16.08
C VAL A 372 -20.34 -1.79 -15.78
N GLU A 373 -21.49 -1.67 -15.12
CA GLU A 373 -22.33 -2.82 -14.78
C GLU A 373 -22.89 -3.53 -16.03
N GLU A 374 -23.27 -2.78 -17.06
CA GLU A 374 -23.72 -3.36 -18.32
C GLU A 374 -22.56 -4.04 -19.07
N ILE A 375 -21.36 -3.45 -19.03
CA ILE A 375 -20.16 -4.06 -19.59
C ILE A 375 -19.83 -5.38 -18.88
N LYS A 376 -19.88 -5.42 -17.53
CA LYS A 376 -19.66 -6.65 -16.74
C LYS A 376 -20.64 -7.75 -17.13
N TYR A 377 -21.92 -7.40 -17.30
CA TYR A 377 -22.94 -8.35 -17.77
C TYR A 377 -22.58 -8.95 -19.14
N LEU A 378 -22.20 -8.11 -20.11
CA LEU A 378 -21.84 -8.56 -21.45
C LEU A 378 -20.56 -9.40 -21.48
N ILE A 379 -19.56 -9.06 -20.67
CA ILE A 379 -18.34 -9.86 -20.50
C ILE A 379 -18.68 -11.24 -19.91
N LYS A 380 -19.53 -11.30 -18.87
CA LYS A 380 -19.97 -12.56 -18.27
C LYS A 380 -20.74 -13.44 -19.25
N LEU A 381 -21.59 -12.83 -20.09
CA LEU A 381 -22.29 -13.54 -21.16
C LEU A 381 -21.29 -14.17 -22.16
N SER A 382 -20.30 -13.41 -22.60
CA SER A 382 -19.23 -13.88 -23.49
C SER A 382 -18.43 -15.04 -22.86
N TYR A 383 -18.06 -14.90 -21.59
CA TYR A 383 -17.38 -15.95 -20.82
C TYR A 383 -18.21 -17.25 -20.76
N ASN A 384 -19.49 -17.16 -20.40
CA ASN A 384 -20.39 -18.32 -20.32
C ASN A 384 -20.55 -19.03 -21.68
N ASN A 385 -20.52 -18.28 -22.78
CA ASN A 385 -20.57 -18.86 -24.13
C ASN A 385 -19.32 -19.70 -24.46
N ILE A 386 -18.13 -19.28 -24.03
CA ILE A 386 -16.90 -20.07 -24.21
C ILE A 386 -16.97 -21.36 -23.40
N ILE A 387 -17.35 -21.28 -22.12
CA ILE A 387 -17.47 -22.44 -21.23
C ILE A 387 -18.52 -23.45 -21.73
N SER A 388 -19.67 -22.97 -22.21
CA SER A 388 -20.75 -23.85 -22.69
C SER A 388 -20.43 -24.52 -24.03
N LYS A 389 -19.67 -23.87 -24.93
CA LYS A 389 -19.20 -24.49 -26.18
C LYS A 389 -18.24 -25.64 -25.91
N MET A 390 -17.30 -25.47 -24.98
CA MET A 390 -16.29 -26.49 -24.65
C MET A 390 -16.92 -27.73 -23.98
N LYS A 391 -17.96 -27.56 -23.15
CA LYS A 391 -18.71 -28.68 -22.54
C LYS A 391 -19.51 -29.54 -23.52
N LYS A 392 -19.68 -29.12 -24.78
CA LYS A 392 -20.35 -29.91 -25.83
C LYS A 392 -19.37 -30.71 -26.70
N ILE A 393 -18.07 -30.53 -26.49
CA ILE A 393 -16.98 -31.16 -27.29
C ILE A 393 -16.36 -32.35 -26.52
N HIS A 394 -16.65 -32.47 -25.23
CA HIS A 394 -16.43 -33.66 -24.40
C HIS A 394 -17.77 -34.33 -24.08
#